data_AF-A0A7N5K0A7-F1
#
_entry.id   AF-A0A7N5K0A7-F1
#
_cell.length_a   1.000
_cell.length_b   1.000
_cell.length_c   1.000
_cell.angle_alpha   90.00
_cell.angle_beta   90.00
_cell.angle_gamma   90.00
#
_symmetry.space_group_name_H-M   'P 1'
#
loop_
_entity.id
_entity.type
_entity.pdbx_description
1 polymer ?
#
loop_
_entity_poly.entity_id
_entity_poly.type
_entity_poly.pdbx_seq_one_letter_code
_entity_poly.pdbx_strand_id
1 'polypeptide(L)'
;MATPLEKALDTMVITFHNYSKKEGDKFKLNHAELKELLTRELPGFISKKKDESTFQKIMKNLDSNKDNQVDFQEYATFLACMAMACNDFFHDLPDKINC
;
A
#
# COMPACT_ATOMS: atom_id res chain seq x y z
N MET A 1 -18.57 -20.05 6.59
CA MET A 1 -18.26 -18.70 7.10
C MET A 1 -16.81 -18.43 6.76
N ALA A 2 -16.49 -17.26 6.20
CA ALA A 2 -15.10 -16.91 5.93
C ALA A 2 -14.32 -16.73 7.23
N THR A 3 -13.13 -17.30 7.28
CA THR A 3 -12.17 -17.15 8.38
C THR A 3 -11.67 -15.71 8.47
N PRO A 4 -11.12 -15.27 9.62
CA PRO A 4 -10.61 -13.91 9.77
C PRO A 4 -9.58 -13.51 8.70
N LEU A 5 -8.72 -14.45 8.29
CA LEU A 5 -7.72 -14.21 7.26
C LEU A 5 -8.33 -14.07 5.85
N GLU A 6 -9.29 -14.92 5.50
CA GLU A 6 -10.03 -14.80 4.23
C GLU A 6 -10.76 -13.45 4.15
N LYS A 7 -11.35 -12.99 5.26
CA LYS A 7 -11.97 -11.65 5.32
C LYS A 7 -10.96 -10.52 5.15
N ALA A 8 -9.75 -10.66 5.69
CA ALA A 8 -8.70 -9.66 5.54
C ALA A 8 -8.21 -9.57 4.08
N LEU A 9 -8.04 -10.72 3.42
CA LEU A 9 -7.72 -10.80 1.99
C LEU A 9 -8.82 -10.18 1.13
N ASP A 10 -10.08 -10.49 1.42
CA ASP A 10 -11.22 -9.92 0.69
C ASP A 10 -11.30 -8.39 0.90
N THR A 11 -11.11 -7.93 2.14
CA THR A 11 -11.03 -6.49 2.45
C THR A 11 -9.89 -5.82 1.67
N MET A 12 -8.71 -6.45 1.61
CA MET A 12 -7.57 -5.93 0.86
C MET A 12 -7.89 -5.76 -0.64
N VAL A 13 -8.53 -6.75 -1.25
CA VAL A 13 -8.95 -6.72 -2.66
C VAL A 13 -10.02 -5.66 -2.91
N ILE A 14 -11.05 -5.62 -2.07
CA ILE A 14 -12.15 -4.67 -2.17
C ILE A 14 -11.63 -3.23 -2.02
N THR A 15 -10.77 -2.98 -1.03
CA THR A 15 -10.15 -1.67 -0.83
C THR A 15 -9.39 -1.25 -2.08
N PHE A 16 -8.49 -2.07 -2.61
CA PHE A 16 -7.76 -1.73 -3.84
C PHE A 16 -8.70 -1.34 -4.99
N HIS A 17 -9.71 -2.19 -5.26
CA HIS A 17 -10.66 -1.93 -6.32
C HIS A 17 -11.57 -0.72 -6.08
N ASN A 18 -11.84 -0.35 -4.84
CA ASN A 18 -12.62 0.85 -4.54
C ASN A 18 -11.87 2.14 -4.88
N TYR A 19 -10.54 2.12 -4.84
CA TYR A 19 -9.71 3.26 -5.20
C TYR A 19 -9.27 3.23 -6.66
N SER A 20 -8.93 2.08 -7.25
CA SER A 20 -8.44 1.97 -8.64
C SER A 20 -9.52 2.19 -9.71
N LYS A 21 -10.80 2.13 -9.33
CA LYS A 21 -11.92 2.32 -10.26
C LYS A 21 -12.32 3.79 -10.42
N LYS A 22 -11.63 4.73 -9.76
CA LYS A 22 -12.05 6.15 -9.76
C LYS A 22 -11.65 6.83 -11.05
N GLU A 23 -10.42 6.64 -11.52
CA GLU A 23 -9.92 7.25 -12.76
C GLU A 23 -8.86 6.39 -13.46
N GLY A 24 -9.09 6.09 -14.74
CA GLY A 24 -8.10 5.42 -15.60
C GLY A 24 -8.23 3.90 -15.62
N ASP A 25 -7.15 3.19 -15.27
CA ASP A 25 -7.09 1.72 -15.34
C ASP A 25 -7.60 1.09 -14.04
N LYS A 26 -8.74 0.39 -14.12
CA LYS A 26 -9.34 -0.32 -12.98
C LYS A 26 -8.44 -1.37 -12.30
N PHE A 27 -7.35 -1.76 -12.94
CA PHE A 27 -6.39 -2.73 -12.41
C PHE A 27 -5.18 -2.10 -11.74
N LYS A 28 -5.02 -0.77 -11.80
CA LYS A 28 -3.88 -0.06 -11.22
C LYS A 28 -4.33 1.21 -10.49
N LEU A 29 -3.57 1.61 -9.48
CA LEU A 29 -3.76 2.87 -8.79
C LEU A 29 -2.86 3.93 -9.40
N ASN A 30 -3.44 5.05 -9.81
CA ASN A 30 -2.64 6.22 -10.17
C ASN A 30 -2.18 6.98 -8.90
N HIS A 31 -1.34 8.01 -9.09
CA HIS A 31 -0.79 8.79 -7.97
C HIS A 31 -1.86 9.39 -7.06
N ALA A 32 -2.96 9.90 -7.62
CA ALA A 32 -4.03 10.52 -6.85
C ALA A 32 -4.82 9.47 -6.06
N GLU A 33 -5.14 8.34 -6.69
CA GLU A 33 -5.89 7.24 -6.06
C GLU A 33 -5.09 6.60 -4.93
N LEU A 34 -3.80 6.35 -5.15
CA LEU A 34 -2.90 5.84 -4.12
C LEU A 34 -2.81 6.80 -2.93
N LYS A 35 -2.64 8.10 -3.20
CA LYS A 35 -2.59 9.13 -2.16
C LYS A 35 -3.86 9.14 -1.32
N GLU A 36 -5.01 9.01 -1.97
CA GLU A 36 -6.30 8.96 -1.27
C GLU A 36 -6.43 7.68 -0.44
N LEU A 37 -6.09 6.52 -1.00
CA LEU A 37 -6.10 5.23 -0.31
C LEU A 37 -5.25 5.30 0.96
N LEU A 38 -4.00 5.75 0.85
CA LEU A 38 -3.10 5.83 1.99
C LEU A 38 -3.60 6.82 3.05
N THR A 39 -4.21 7.93 2.63
CA THR A 39 -4.72 8.95 3.56
C THR A 39 -5.96 8.48 4.31
N ARG A 40 -6.85 7.73 3.65
CA ARG A 40 -8.12 7.26 4.24
C ARG A 40 -7.99 5.95 5.01
N GLU A 41 -7.29 4.98 4.43
CA GLU A 41 -7.18 3.62 4.99
C GLU A 41 -6.00 3.49 5.97
N LEU A 42 -4.94 4.28 5.76
CA LEU A 42 -3.71 4.25 6.58
C LEU A 42 -3.35 5.63 7.18
N PRO A 43 -4.29 6.33 7.85
CA PRO A 43 -4.05 7.67 8.36
C PRO A 43 -2.91 7.71 9.39
N GLY A 44 -2.70 6.65 10.16
CA GLY A 44 -1.58 6.58 11.13
C GLY A 44 -0.20 6.57 10.48
N PHE A 45 -0.09 6.04 9.25
CA PHE A 45 1.16 6.00 8.49
C PHE A 45 1.44 7.35 7.81
N ILE A 46 0.40 7.97 7.26
CA ILE A 46 0.48 9.25 6.54
C ILE A 46 0.51 10.46 7.47
N SER A 47 -0.16 10.43 8.63
CA SER A 47 -0.26 11.60 9.52
C SER A 47 1.09 12.07 10.07
N LYS A 48 2.10 11.20 10.12
CA LYS A 48 3.48 11.58 10.49
C LYS A 48 4.28 12.19 9.34
N LYS A 49 3.85 12.00 8.09
CA LYS A 49 4.59 12.39 6.88
C LYS A 49 3.64 13.01 5.85
N LYS A 50 3.14 14.21 6.14
CA LYS A 50 2.27 15.01 5.26
C LYS A 50 2.99 15.64 4.05
N ASP A 51 4.27 15.35 3.84
CA ASP A 51 5.03 15.95 2.76
C ASP A 51 4.80 15.22 1.44
N GLU A 52 4.54 15.98 0.38
CA GLU A 52 4.43 15.47 -1.00
C GLU A 52 5.67 14.64 -1.39
N SER A 53 6.83 14.99 -0.85
CA SER A 53 8.08 14.24 -1.05
C SER A 53 8.02 12.82 -0.48
N THR A 54 7.29 12.60 0.61
CA THR A 54 7.10 11.26 1.18
C THR A 54 6.15 10.46 0.30
N PHE A 55 5.05 11.05 -0.16
CA PHE A 55 4.15 10.37 -1.08
C PHE A 55 4.86 9.94 -2.36
N GLN A 56 5.70 10.80 -2.95
CA GLN A 56 6.50 10.42 -4.10
C GLN A 56 7.52 9.31 -3.79
N LYS A 57 8.11 9.29 -2.61
CA LYS A 57 9.00 8.19 -2.18
C LYS A 57 8.23 6.88 -2.01
N ILE A 58 7.06 6.92 -1.39
CA ILE A 58 6.19 5.74 -1.25
C ILE A 58 5.83 5.24 -2.64
N MET A 59 5.30 6.11 -3.51
CA MET A 59 4.93 5.72 -4.86
C MET A 59 6.11 5.13 -5.64
N LYS A 60 7.31 5.73 -5.56
CA LYS A 60 8.51 5.15 -6.19
C LYS A 60 8.94 3.81 -5.61
N ASN A 61 8.68 3.57 -4.33
CA ASN A 61 8.98 2.28 -3.69
C ASN A 61 7.92 1.22 -4.06
N LEU A 62 6.69 1.64 -4.37
CA LEU A 62 5.62 0.76 -4.82
C LEU A 62 5.78 0.40 -6.30
N ASP A 63 5.98 1.41 -7.12
CA ASP A 63 6.11 1.36 -8.57
C ASP A 63 7.47 0.75 -8.97
N SER A 64 7.56 -0.57 -8.83
CA SER A 64 8.76 -1.36 -9.11
C SER A 64 8.99 -1.45 -10.61
N ASN A 65 7.91 -1.47 -11.39
CA ASN A 65 7.95 -1.54 -12.85
C ASN A 65 8.20 -0.16 -13.52
N LYS A 66 8.12 0.95 -12.75
CA LYS A 66 8.34 2.34 -13.16
C LYS A 66 7.36 2.85 -14.22
N ASP A 67 6.13 2.34 -14.19
CA ASP A 67 5.05 2.77 -15.10
C ASP A 67 4.23 3.95 -14.54
N ASN A 68 4.61 4.49 -13.37
CA ASN A 68 3.92 5.54 -12.62
C ASN A 68 2.49 5.15 -12.20
N GLN A 69 2.21 3.87 -12.08
CA GLN A 69 1.00 3.30 -11.53
C GLN A 69 1.36 2.18 -10.55
N VAL A 70 0.44 1.81 -9.68
CA VAL A 70 0.65 0.74 -8.70
C VAL A 70 -0.34 -0.37 -8.98
N ASP A 71 0.15 -1.53 -9.40
CA ASP A 71 -0.71 -2.70 -9.59
C ASP A 71 -1.05 -3.40 -8.26
N PHE A 72 -1.93 -4.39 -8.32
CA PHE A 72 -2.35 -5.12 -7.12
C PHE A 72 -1.20 -5.87 -6.44
N GLN A 73 -0.23 -6.36 -7.20
CA GLN A 73 0.93 -7.09 -6.65
C GLN A 73 1.84 -6.14 -5.87
N GLU A 74 2.13 -4.97 -6.44
CA GLU A 74 2.90 -3.90 -5.80
C GLU A 74 2.20 -3.40 -4.53
N TYR A 75 0.89 -3.20 -4.59
CA TYR A 75 0.06 -2.85 -3.43
C TYR A 75 0.09 -3.92 -2.32
N ALA A 76 -0.07 -5.20 -2.66
CA ALA A 76 -0.05 -6.29 -1.69
C ALA A 76 1.34 -6.45 -1.04
N THR A 77 2.41 -6.29 -1.83
CA THR A 77 3.79 -6.31 -1.34
C THR A 77 4.03 -5.20 -0.31
N PHE A 78 3.47 -4.03 -0.54
CA PHE A 78 3.54 -2.93 0.41
C PHE A 78 2.78 -3.17 1.69
N LEU A 79 1.55 -3.69 1.61
CA LEU A 79 0.81 -4.02 2.82
C LEU A 79 1.55 -5.08 3.65
N ALA A 80 2.20 -6.05 3.00
CA ALA A 80 3.08 -6.99 3.68
C ALA A 80 4.27 -6.28 4.35
N CYS A 81 4.93 -5.35 3.66
CA CYS A 81 6.01 -4.54 4.21
C CYS A 81 5.55 -3.69 5.41
N MET A 82 4.36 -3.09 5.34
CA MET A 82 3.74 -2.35 6.42
C MET A 82 3.38 -3.24 7.60
N ALA A 83 2.84 -4.43 7.35
CA ALA A 83 2.57 -5.40 8.40
C ALA A 83 3.85 -5.82 9.12
N MET A 84 4.97 -6.00 8.39
CA MET A 84 6.28 -6.26 8.98
C MET A 84 6.79 -5.07 9.79
N ALA A 85 6.63 -3.84 9.28
CA ALA A 85 7.08 -2.62 9.95
C ALA A 85 6.25 -2.25 11.20
N CYS A 86 4.95 -2.56 11.21
CA CYS A 86 4.07 -2.37 12.37
C CYS A 86 4.20 -3.49 13.41
N ASN A 87 4.84 -4.60 13.04
CA ASN A 87 5.10 -5.70 13.95
C ASN A 87 6.43 -5.44 14.67
N ASP A 88 6.38 -4.85 15.87
CA ASP A 88 7.55 -4.65 16.75
C ASP A 88 8.36 -5.95 17.01
N PHE A 89 7.79 -7.12 16.71
CA PHE A 89 8.47 -8.42 16.73
C PHE A 89 9.63 -8.53 15.72
N PHE A 90 9.67 -7.70 14.67
CA PHE A 90 10.74 -7.68 13.67
C PHE A 90 11.73 -6.50 13.81
N HIS A 91 11.63 -5.71 14.90
CA HIS A 91 12.60 -4.63 15.17
C HIS A 91 14.05 -5.13 15.29
N ASP A 92 14.26 -6.43 15.59
CA ASP A 92 15.58 -7.07 15.72
C ASP A 92 16.02 -7.87 14.48
N LEU A 93 15.29 -7.83 13.36
CA LEU A 93 15.77 -8.45 12.12
C LEU A 93 16.88 -7.58 11.49
N PRO A 94 18.09 -8.11 11.26
CA PRO A 94 19.20 -7.35 10.71
C PRO A 94 18.87 -6.88 9.28
N ASP A 95 18.94 -5.56 9.04
CA ASP A 95 18.99 -4.74 7.81
C ASP A 95 19.07 -5.45 6.43
N LYS A 96 18.26 -6.48 6.20
CA LYS A 96 18.16 -7.19 4.92
C LYS A 96 16.69 -7.44 4.59
N ILE A 97 15.92 -6.37 4.59
CA ILE A 97 14.72 -6.32 3.76
C ILE A 97 14.97 -5.23 2.74
N ASN A 98 15.63 -5.65 1.66
CA ASN A 98 15.70 -4.90 0.43
C ASN A 98 14.30 -4.98 -0.19
N CYS A 99 13.43 -4.02 0.14
CA CYS A 99 12.32 -3.67 -0.74
C CYS A 99 12.90 -2.98 -1.97
#